data_AF-A0A8D6PWI8-F1
#
_entry.id   AF-A0A8D6PWI8-F1
#
_cell.length_a   1.000
_cell.length_b   1.000
_cell.length_c   1.000
_cell.angle_alpha   90.00
_cell.angle_beta   90.00
_cell.angle_gamma   90.00
#
_symmetry.space_group_name_H-M   'P 1'
#
loop_
_entity.id
_entity.type
_entity.pdbx_description
1 polymer ?
#
loop_
_entity_poly.entity_id
_entity_poly.type
_entity_poly.pdbx_seq_one_letter_code
_entity_poly.pdbx_strand_id
1 'polypeptide(L)'
;MILGIDVGSTTTKMVLIEDERIVWYKVEDIGVVIEEDILLKMVKEIEKKYSIDKIIATGYGRHKISFADKVVPEVIALGKGANYFFKDADGVVDIGGQDTKVLKINKDGKVIDFILSDKCAAGTGKFLEKALDILKINKNEVNKYKSDNVAKISSMCAVFAESEIISLLSKKIPKEEILMGVYDSIINRVIPMINKLKIQNIVFSGGVAKNKVLVDMFEKKLNKKLLIPEEPQIVCCVGAILV
;
A
#
# COMPACT_ATOMS: atom_id res chain seq x y z
N MET A 1 -24.92 4.60 8.09
CA MET A 1 -23.47 4.31 8.01
C MET A 1 -22.91 4.74 6.66
N ILE A 2 -21.61 5.07 6.55
CA ILE A 2 -20.96 5.40 5.27
C ILE A 2 -20.05 4.26 4.84
N LEU A 3 -20.21 3.78 3.60
CA LEU A 3 -19.36 2.78 2.99
C LEU A 3 -18.30 3.45 2.10
N GLY A 4 -17.03 3.24 2.41
CA GLY A 4 -15.92 3.52 1.50
C GLY A 4 -15.63 2.32 0.62
N ILE A 5 -15.32 2.58 -0.65
CA ILE A 5 -14.83 1.57 -1.61
C ILE A 5 -13.55 2.11 -2.26
N ASP A 6 -12.43 1.43 -2.03
CA ASP A 6 -11.14 1.70 -2.65
C ASP A 6 -10.82 0.60 -3.66
N VAL A 7 -10.97 0.89 -4.95
CA VAL A 7 -10.57 -0.03 -6.03
C VAL A 7 -9.15 0.31 -6.44
N GLY A 8 -8.17 -0.34 -5.83
CA GLY A 8 -6.75 -0.20 -6.17
C GLY A 8 -6.37 -0.97 -7.44
N SER A 9 -5.09 -0.88 -7.81
CA SER A 9 -4.56 -1.64 -8.97
C SER A 9 -4.63 -3.15 -8.78
N THR A 10 -4.52 -3.62 -7.53
CA THR A 10 -4.32 -5.04 -7.19
C THR A 10 -5.35 -5.55 -6.18
N THR A 11 -5.87 -4.68 -5.31
CA THR A 11 -6.84 -5.06 -4.27
C THR A 11 -7.99 -4.07 -4.22
N THR A 12 -9.15 -4.58 -3.82
CA THR A 12 -10.37 -3.80 -3.55
C THR A 12 -10.62 -3.82 -2.06
N LYS A 13 -10.79 -2.65 -1.44
CA LYS A 13 -11.06 -2.53 0.00
C LYS A 13 -12.40 -1.87 0.21
N MET A 14 -13.20 -2.42 1.11
CA MET A 14 -14.46 -1.85 1.54
C MET A 14 -14.39 -1.60 3.04
N VAL A 15 -14.82 -0.42 3.48
CA VAL A 15 -14.80 -0.03 4.90
C VAL A 15 -16.12 0.62 5.24
N LEU A 16 -16.73 0.18 6.33
CA LEU A 16 -17.94 0.77 6.87
C LEU A 16 -17.59 1.57 8.13
N ILE A 17 -18.00 2.84 8.14
CA ILE A 17 -17.84 3.72 9.30
C ILE A 17 -19.21 4.15 9.83
N GLU A 18 -19.33 4.11 11.15
CA GLU A 18 -20.45 4.63 11.94
C GLU A 18 -19.88 5.49 13.08
N ASP A 19 -20.38 6.70 13.27
CA ASP A 19 -19.92 7.63 14.32
C ASP A 19 -18.39 7.75 14.44
N GLU A 20 -17.73 7.94 13.29
CA GLU A 20 -16.27 8.02 13.15
C GLU A 20 -15.51 6.75 13.59
N ARG A 21 -16.17 5.60 13.70
CA ARG A 21 -15.55 4.31 14.04
C ARG A 21 -15.69 3.32 12.91
N ILE A 22 -14.62 2.58 12.66
CA ILE A 22 -14.63 1.44 11.73
C ILE A 22 -15.41 0.31 12.41
N VAL A 23 -16.56 -0.05 11.83
CA VAL A 23 -17.40 -1.16 12.34
C VAL A 23 -17.22 -2.43 11.52
N TRP A 24 -16.75 -2.30 10.28
CA TRP A 24 -16.50 -3.43 9.39
C TRP A 24 -15.52 -3.05 8.29
N TYR A 25 -14.71 -4.00 7.84
CA TYR A 25 -13.94 -3.86 6.61
C TYR A 25 -13.73 -5.20 5.91
N LYS A 26 -13.41 -5.14 4.62
CA LYS A 26 -13.01 -6.29 3.81
C LYS A 26 -11.94 -5.86 2.81
N VAL A 27 -10.97 -6.74 2.59
CA VAL A 27 -9.94 -6.61 1.56
C VAL A 27 -10.05 -7.82 0.65
N GLU A 28 -10.22 -7.58 -0.64
CA GLU A 28 -10.25 -8.62 -1.68
C GLU A 28 -9.02 -8.48 -2.58
N ASP A 29 -8.41 -9.61 -2.94
CA ASP A 29 -7.29 -9.71 -3.88
C ASP A 29 -7.76 -9.57 -5.34
N ILE A 30 -8.61 -8.58 -5.61
CA ILE A 30 -9.06 -8.19 -6.95
C ILE A 30 -8.89 -6.69 -7.13
N GLY A 31 -8.11 -6.31 -8.13
CA GLY A 31 -7.80 -4.90 -8.42
C GLY A 31 -8.75 -4.27 -9.43
N VAL A 32 -8.24 -3.29 -10.18
CA VAL A 32 -8.98 -2.53 -11.18
C VAL A 32 -9.69 -3.38 -12.24
N VAL A 33 -9.28 -4.63 -12.46
CA VAL A 33 -9.96 -5.54 -13.40
C VAL A 33 -11.38 -5.92 -12.96
N ILE A 34 -11.76 -5.66 -11.71
CA ILE A 34 -13.12 -5.87 -11.22
C ILE A 34 -14.15 -5.12 -12.07
N GLU A 35 -15.26 -5.81 -12.36
CA GLU A 35 -16.42 -5.26 -13.05
C GLU A 35 -17.38 -4.60 -12.05
N GLU A 36 -18.11 -3.58 -12.50
CA GLU A 36 -19.00 -2.80 -11.64
C GLU A 36 -20.16 -3.65 -11.07
N ASP A 37 -20.66 -4.63 -11.82
CA ASP A 37 -21.72 -5.53 -11.37
C ASP A 37 -21.27 -6.42 -10.20
N ILE A 38 -20.00 -6.83 -10.18
CA ILE A 38 -19.39 -7.57 -9.06
C ILE A 38 -19.32 -6.67 -7.83
N LEU A 39 -18.90 -5.40 -7.99
CA LEU A 39 -18.89 -4.43 -6.89
C LEU A 39 -20.31 -4.21 -6.34
N LEU A 40 -21.30 -4.02 -7.21
CA LEU A 40 -22.71 -3.89 -6.83
C LEU A 40 -23.21 -5.11 -6.05
N LYS A 41 -22.87 -6.33 -6.49
CA LYS A 41 -23.21 -7.56 -5.77
C LYS A 41 -22.58 -7.58 -4.37
N MET A 42 -21.30 -7.23 -4.25
CA MET A 42 -20.62 -7.14 -2.96
C MET A 42 -21.27 -6.12 -2.03
N VAL A 43 -21.65 -4.96 -2.54
CA VAL A 43 -22.37 -3.92 -1.76
C VAL A 43 -23.72 -4.45 -1.28
N LYS A 44 -24.51 -5.11 -2.14
CA LYS A 44 -25.79 -5.70 -1.76
C LYS A 44 -25.67 -6.75 -0.66
N GLU A 45 -24.58 -7.52 -0.61
CA GLU A 45 -24.33 -8.45 0.49
C GLU A 45 -24.04 -7.74 1.82
N ILE A 46 -23.43 -6.55 1.78
CA ILE A 46 -23.21 -5.71 2.97
C ILE A 46 -24.54 -5.09 3.42
N GLU A 47 -25.36 -4.60 2.49
CA GLU A 47 -26.68 -4.00 2.77
C GLU A 47 -27.66 -4.95 3.45
N LYS A 48 -27.50 -6.28 3.28
CA LYS A 48 -28.28 -7.28 4.04
C LYS A 48 -28.03 -7.23 5.54
N LYS A 49 -26.89 -6.69 5.98
CA LYS A 49 -26.48 -6.66 7.39
C LYS A 49 -26.37 -5.25 7.97
N TYR A 50 -26.18 -4.25 7.12
CA TYR A 50 -25.90 -2.88 7.51
C TYR A 50 -26.71 -1.89 6.68
N SER A 51 -27.22 -0.83 7.31
CA SER A 51 -27.89 0.26 6.62
C SER A 51 -26.86 1.27 6.10
N ILE A 52 -26.67 1.29 4.78
CA ILE A 52 -25.71 2.17 4.11
C ILE A 52 -26.44 3.43 3.65
N ASP A 53 -26.03 4.58 4.16
CA ASP A 53 -26.64 5.87 3.81
C ASP A 53 -25.92 6.54 2.62
N LYS A 54 -24.61 6.29 2.51
CA LYS A 54 -23.75 6.87 1.47
C LYS A 54 -22.61 5.93 1.10
N ILE A 55 -22.21 5.99 -0.16
CA ILE A 55 -21.08 5.26 -0.74
C ILE A 55 -20.06 6.27 -1.27
N ILE A 56 -18.81 6.13 -0.83
CA ILE A 56 -17.70 6.99 -1.24
C ILE A 56 -16.64 6.14 -1.96
N ALA A 57 -16.31 6.49 -3.20
CA ALA A 57 -15.35 5.77 -4.01
C ALA A 57 -13.97 6.45 -4.03
N THR A 58 -12.90 5.66 -3.96
CA THR A 58 -11.50 6.07 -4.15
C THR A 58 -10.73 4.95 -4.87
N GLY A 59 -9.44 5.15 -5.08
CA GLY A 59 -8.59 4.20 -5.79
C GLY A 59 -8.45 4.49 -7.28
N TYR A 60 -7.63 3.67 -7.93
CA TYR A 60 -7.36 3.69 -9.36
C TYR A 60 -8.64 3.46 -10.19
N GLY A 61 -9.49 2.54 -9.73
CA GLY A 61 -10.76 2.17 -10.34
C GLY A 61 -11.97 3.00 -9.88
N ARG A 62 -11.79 4.08 -9.12
CA ARG A 62 -12.90 4.85 -8.51
C ARG A 62 -13.99 5.31 -9.48
N HIS A 63 -13.62 5.61 -10.72
CA HIS A 63 -14.57 6.06 -11.75
C HIS A 63 -15.40 4.93 -12.36
N LYS A 64 -15.12 3.66 -12.02
CA LYS A 64 -15.95 2.50 -12.36
C LYS A 64 -17.16 2.33 -11.44
N ILE A 65 -17.22 3.10 -10.35
CA ILE A 65 -18.26 2.98 -9.32
C ILE A 65 -19.28 4.08 -9.58
N SER A 66 -20.12 3.92 -10.61
CA SER A 66 -21.11 4.92 -11.02
C SER A 66 -22.21 5.14 -9.97
N PHE A 67 -22.40 4.16 -9.09
CA PHE A 67 -23.33 4.21 -7.97
C PHE A 67 -22.77 4.87 -6.71
N ALA A 68 -21.53 5.39 -6.74
CA ALA A 68 -20.98 6.14 -5.60
C ALA A 68 -21.56 7.55 -5.52
N ASP A 69 -21.94 7.99 -4.32
CA ASP A 69 -22.42 9.35 -4.06
C ASP A 69 -21.31 10.40 -4.21
N LYS A 70 -20.06 9.99 -3.99
CA LYS A 70 -18.88 10.87 -4.11
C LYS A 70 -17.66 10.07 -4.53
N VAL A 71 -16.82 10.70 -5.34
CA VAL A 71 -15.51 10.18 -5.75
C VAL A 71 -14.42 11.06 -5.16
N VAL A 72 -13.46 10.45 -4.47
CA VAL A 72 -12.34 11.13 -3.80
C VAL A 72 -11.01 10.67 -4.41
N PRO A 73 -10.09 11.59 -4.76
CA PRO A 73 -8.75 11.21 -5.19
C PRO A 73 -7.93 10.53 -4.07
N GLU A 74 -7.22 9.46 -4.39
CA GLU A 74 -6.41 8.67 -3.44
C GLU A 74 -5.43 9.52 -2.61
N VAL A 75 -4.79 10.50 -3.23
CA VAL A 75 -3.82 11.37 -2.55
C VAL A 75 -4.48 12.12 -1.39
N ILE A 76 -5.69 12.66 -1.61
CA ILE A 76 -6.44 13.39 -0.58
C ILE A 76 -6.93 12.42 0.49
N ALA A 77 -7.47 11.28 0.06
CA ALA A 77 -7.96 10.24 0.95
C ALA A 77 -6.85 9.71 1.87
N LEU A 78 -5.68 9.33 1.34
CA LEU A 78 -4.54 8.86 2.13
C LEU A 78 -4.12 9.84 3.22
N GLY A 79 -4.09 11.15 2.94
CA GLY A 79 -3.74 12.16 3.94
C GLY A 79 -4.75 12.21 5.10
N LYS A 80 -6.05 12.15 4.79
CA LYS A 80 -7.12 12.08 5.80
C LYS A 80 -7.10 10.78 6.58
N GLY A 81 -6.89 9.65 5.90
CA GLY A 81 -6.81 8.33 6.52
C GLY A 81 -5.64 8.23 7.48
N ALA A 82 -4.47 8.71 7.09
CA ALA A 82 -3.30 8.74 7.97
C ALA A 82 -3.55 9.55 9.24
N ASN A 83 -4.16 10.74 9.12
CA ASN A 83 -4.51 11.57 10.28
C ASN A 83 -5.61 10.95 11.17
N TYR A 84 -6.49 10.13 10.59
CA TYR A 84 -7.48 9.39 11.37
C TYR A 84 -6.80 8.37 12.31
N PHE A 85 -5.86 7.58 11.79
CA PHE A 85 -5.16 6.57 12.58
C PHE A 85 -4.09 7.16 13.52
N PHE A 86 -3.36 8.19 13.08
CA PHE A 86 -2.24 8.76 13.80
C PHE A 86 -2.24 10.29 13.70
N LYS A 87 -2.61 10.96 14.80
CA LYS A 87 -2.80 12.43 14.85
C LYS A 87 -1.49 13.23 14.78
N ASP A 88 -0.37 12.59 15.09
CA ASP A 88 0.98 13.15 15.11
C ASP A 88 1.76 12.90 13.81
N ALA A 89 1.17 12.20 12.85
CA ALA A 89 1.75 11.96 11.55
C ALA A 89 1.94 13.26 10.76
N ASP A 90 3.11 13.40 10.12
CA ASP A 90 3.42 14.53 9.24
C ASP A 90 3.65 14.09 7.79
N GLY A 91 3.59 12.79 7.51
CA GLY A 91 3.55 12.27 6.15
C GLY A 91 3.11 10.83 6.05
N VAL A 92 2.88 10.42 4.81
CA VAL A 92 2.39 9.09 4.45
C VAL A 92 3.31 8.51 3.40
N VAL A 93 3.69 7.25 3.57
CA VAL A 93 4.27 6.43 2.52
C VAL A 93 3.27 5.33 2.23
N ASP A 94 2.77 5.28 1.00
CA ASP A 94 1.87 4.22 0.54
C ASP A 94 2.57 3.45 -0.58
N ILE A 95 2.89 2.18 -0.33
CA ILE A 95 3.45 1.30 -1.36
C ILE A 95 2.36 0.31 -1.78
N GLY A 96 1.72 0.65 -2.89
CA GLY A 96 0.69 -0.15 -3.53
C GLY A 96 1.28 -1.23 -4.45
N GLY A 97 0.41 -1.82 -5.26
CA GLY A 97 0.82 -2.82 -6.25
C GLY A 97 1.59 -2.20 -7.41
N GLN A 98 1.07 -1.14 -8.02
CA GLN A 98 1.65 -0.56 -9.25
C GLN A 98 2.33 0.80 -9.05
N ASP A 99 2.12 1.45 -7.90
CA ASP A 99 2.70 2.76 -7.62
C ASP A 99 3.24 2.86 -6.19
N THR A 100 3.95 3.95 -5.94
CA THR A 100 4.35 4.39 -4.62
C THR A 100 4.03 5.87 -4.46
N LYS A 101 3.42 6.23 -3.33
CA LYS A 101 3.01 7.59 -3.01
C LYS A 101 3.72 8.02 -1.73
N VAL A 102 4.35 9.18 -1.74
CA VAL A 102 4.93 9.81 -0.55
C VAL A 102 4.32 11.18 -0.39
N LEU A 103 3.61 11.41 0.71
CA LEU A 103 2.80 12.60 0.95
C LEU A 103 3.32 13.34 2.17
N LYS A 104 3.45 14.67 2.09
CA LYS A 104 3.56 15.55 3.26
C LYS A 104 2.16 16.02 3.64
N ILE A 105 1.79 15.91 4.91
CA ILE A 105 0.48 16.34 5.40
C ILE A 105 0.60 17.36 6.55
N ASN A 106 -0.43 18.18 6.72
CA ASN A 106 -0.58 19.05 7.88
C ASN A 106 -1.28 18.30 9.03
N LYS A 107 -1.48 18.98 10.18
CA LYS A 107 -2.13 18.43 11.37
C LYS A 107 -3.58 17.98 11.18
N ASP A 108 -4.24 18.44 10.11
CA ASP A 108 -5.63 18.09 9.76
C ASP A 108 -5.71 17.00 8.67
N GLY A 109 -4.57 16.39 8.33
CA GLY A 109 -4.47 15.41 7.24
C GLY A 109 -4.59 16.00 5.83
N LYS A 110 -4.52 17.33 5.68
CA LYS A 110 -4.49 17.97 4.36
C LYS A 110 -3.11 17.79 3.72
N VAL A 111 -3.09 17.31 2.48
CA VAL A 111 -1.86 17.15 1.71
C VAL A 111 -1.28 18.53 1.34
N ILE A 112 -0.02 18.74 1.71
CA ILE A 112 0.74 19.96 1.44
C ILE A 112 1.56 19.79 0.15
N ASP A 113 2.20 18.63 0.02
CA ASP A 113 3.06 18.28 -1.13
C ASP A 113 3.08 16.75 -1.27
N PHE A 114 3.37 16.25 -2.46
CA PHE A 114 3.43 14.81 -2.72
C PHE A 114 4.35 14.43 -3.87
N ILE A 115 4.88 13.22 -3.80
CA ILE A 115 5.63 12.58 -4.88
C ILE A 115 4.92 11.27 -5.22
N LEU A 116 4.61 11.10 -6.50
CA LEU A 116 4.04 9.89 -7.07
C LEU A 116 5.08 9.20 -7.96
N SER A 117 5.28 7.91 -7.74
CA SER A 117 6.05 7.03 -8.63
C SER A 117 5.14 5.95 -9.18
N ASP A 118 4.56 6.21 -10.35
CA ASP A 118 3.56 5.37 -11.04
C ASP A 118 4.06 4.75 -12.35
N LYS A 119 5.13 5.28 -12.94
CA LYS A 119 5.73 4.77 -14.20
C LYS A 119 6.79 3.69 -14.00
N CYS A 120 7.16 3.39 -12.74
CA CYS A 120 8.24 2.47 -12.43
C CYS A 120 7.80 1.42 -11.40
N ALA A 121 7.76 0.15 -11.81
CA ALA A 121 7.38 -0.97 -10.94
C ALA A 121 8.39 -1.25 -9.81
N ALA A 122 9.61 -0.74 -9.94
CA ALA A 122 10.72 -1.20 -9.13
C ALA A 122 10.58 -0.80 -7.64
N GLY A 123 9.83 0.27 -7.33
CA GLY A 123 9.52 0.69 -5.96
C GLY A 123 8.26 0.05 -5.35
N THR A 124 7.60 -0.88 -6.06
CA THR A 124 6.20 -1.22 -5.77
C THR A 124 6.02 -2.70 -5.40
N GLY A 125 4.83 -3.04 -4.93
CA GLY A 125 4.44 -4.43 -4.66
C GLY A 125 4.55 -5.34 -5.88
N LYS A 126 4.45 -4.82 -7.11
CA LYS A 126 4.58 -5.62 -8.34
C LYS A 126 5.98 -6.16 -8.53
N PHE A 127 7.02 -5.38 -8.20
CA PHE A 127 8.39 -5.88 -8.23
C PHE A 127 8.61 -6.96 -7.16
N LEU A 128 8.05 -6.76 -5.96
CA LEU A 128 8.09 -7.79 -4.93
C LEU A 128 7.40 -9.09 -5.37
N GLU A 129 6.18 -9.00 -5.92
CA GLU A 129 5.42 -10.17 -6.43
C GLU A 129 6.25 -10.98 -7.43
N LYS A 130 6.81 -10.31 -8.44
CA LYS A 130 7.67 -10.98 -9.43
C LYS A 130 8.91 -11.61 -8.83
N ALA A 131 9.55 -10.95 -7.86
CA ALA A 131 10.70 -11.52 -7.18
C ALA A 131 10.32 -12.77 -6.39
N LEU A 132 9.17 -12.78 -5.72
CA LEU A 132 8.66 -13.96 -5.01
C LEU A 132 8.37 -15.12 -5.99
N ASP A 133 7.82 -14.83 -7.17
CA ASP A 133 7.58 -15.83 -8.21
C ASP A 133 8.89 -16.47 -8.69
N ILE A 134 9.91 -15.66 -8.99
CA ILE A 134 11.24 -16.14 -9.40
C ILE A 134 11.88 -16.99 -8.30
N LEU A 135 11.78 -16.54 -7.04
CA LEU A 135 12.29 -17.26 -5.88
C LEU A 135 11.44 -18.48 -5.51
N LYS A 136 10.25 -18.65 -6.10
CA LYS A 136 9.25 -19.67 -5.73
C LYS A 136 8.90 -19.62 -4.25
N ILE A 137 8.66 -18.42 -3.72
CA ILE A 137 8.25 -18.18 -2.33
C ILE A 137 6.76 -17.85 -2.32
N ASN A 138 6.00 -18.56 -1.48
CA ASN A 138 4.59 -18.22 -1.27
C ASN A 138 4.47 -16.89 -0.51
N LYS A 139 3.66 -15.95 -1.01
CA LYS A 139 3.41 -14.65 -0.39
C LYS A 139 2.98 -14.75 1.08
N ASN A 140 2.24 -15.79 1.46
CA ASN A 140 1.76 -16.01 2.82
C ASN A 140 2.87 -16.47 3.78
N GLU A 141 3.99 -16.95 3.23
CA GLU A 141 5.14 -17.44 3.98
C GLU A 141 6.30 -16.45 3.96
N VAL A 142 6.16 -15.32 3.27
CA VAL A 142 7.26 -14.40 3.00
C VAL A 142 7.99 -13.93 4.26
N ASN A 143 7.25 -13.72 5.36
CA ASN A 143 7.82 -13.29 6.65
C ASN A 143 8.70 -14.38 7.32
N LYS A 144 8.68 -15.63 6.85
CA LYS A 144 9.58 -16.70 7.30
C LYS A 144 10.98 -16.57 6.70
N TYR A 145 11.09 -15.91 5.54
CA TYR A 145 12.34 -15.73 4.81
C TYR A 145 13.02 -14.43 5.27
N LYS A 146 13.95 -14.56 6.20
CA LYS A 146 14.76 -13.45 6.70
C LYS A 146 16.22 -13.87 6.79
N SER A 147 17.12 -12.92 6.55
CA SER A 147 18.56 -13.11 6.70
C SER A 147 19.19 -11.83 7.21
N ASP A 148 20.29 -11.95 7.94
CA ASP A 148 21.15 -10.81 8.28
C ASP A 148 22.04 -10.40 7.09
N ASN A 149 22.23 -11.31 6.12
CA ASN A 149 22.93 -11.04 4.88
C ASN A 149 21.96 -10.48 3.83
N VAL A 150 22.41 -9.46 3.11
CA VAL A 150 21.65 -8.80 2.04
C VAL A 150 22.37 -9.00 0.72
N ALA A 151 21.79 -9.76 -0.20
CA ALA A 151 22.36 -9.90 -1.53
C ALA A 151 22.28 -8.57 -2.28
N LYS A 152 23.38 -8.17 -2.92
CA LYS A 152 23.44 -6.91 -3.66
C LYS A 152 22.69 -7.04 -4.99
N ILE A 153 21.63 -6.25 -5.15
CA ILE A 153 20.93 -6.02 -6.42
C ILE A 153 21.27 -4.60 -6.88
N SER A 154 22.05 -4.49 -7.96
CA SER A 154 22.58 -3.20 -8.43
C SER A 154 21.63 -2.50 -9.40
N SER A 155 20.74 -3.27 -10.05
CA SER A 155 19.81 -2.74 -11.03
C SER A 155 18.73 -1.84 -10.43
N MET A 156 18.63 -0.62 -10.97
CA MET A 156 17.55 0.32 -10.66
C MET A 156 16.24 0.01 -11.41
N CYS A 157 16.31 -0.72 -12.53
CA CYS A 157 15.13 -1.15 -13.29
C CYS A 157 14.64 -2.52 -12.79
N ALA A 158 13.33 -2.67 -12.59
CA ALA A 158 12.73 -3.95 -12.17
C ALA A 158 13.07 -5.09 -13.14
N VAL A 159 13.04 -4.84 -14.44
CA VAL A 159 13.32 -5.85 -15.48
C VAL A 159 14.76 -6.38 -15.39
N PHE A 160 15.74 -5.50 -15.17
CA PHE A 160 17.13 -5.92 -15.01
C PHE A 160 17.37 -6.55 -13.62
N ALA A 161 16.69 -6.07 -12.59
CA ALA A 161 16.72 -6.67 -11.26
C ALA A 161 16.17 -8.11 -11.27
N GLU A 162 15.11 -8.40 -12.04
CA GLU A 162 14.61 -9.78 -12.25
C GLU A 162 15.72 -10.68 -12.83
N SER A 163 16.48 -10.19 -13.80
CA SER A 163 17.60 -10.92 -14.40
C SER A 163 18.75 -11.13 -13.41
N GLU A 164 19.05 -10.14 -12.57
CA GLU A 164 20.05 -10.26 -11.49
C GLU A 164 19.62 -11.30 -10.43
N ILE A 165 18.35 -11.33 -10.04
CA ILE A 165 17.79 -12.33 -9.10
C ILE A 165 17.99 -13.74 -9.66
N ILE A 166 17.71 -13.96 -10.95
CA ILE A 166 17.94 -15.27 -11.61
C ILE A 166 19.43 -15.63 -11.59
N SER A 167 20.33 -14.66 -11.82
CA SER A 167 21.78 -14.88 -11.74
C SER A 167 22.25 -15.23 -10.33
N LEU A 168 21.70 -14.59 -9.29
CA LEU A 168 22.03 -14.90 -7.90
C LEU A 168 21.55 -16.31 -7.51
N LEU A 169 20.37 -16.72 -7.98
CA LEU A 169 19.87 -18.08 -7.83
C LEU A 169 20.78 -19.11 -8.52
N SER A 170 21.25 -18.85 -9.74
CA SER A 170 22.15 -19.78 -10.44
C SER A 170 23.51 -19.92 -9.73
N LYS A 171 23.94 -18.87 -9.03
CA LYS A 171 25.11 -18.87 -8.13
C LYS A 171 24.84 -19.49 -6.76
N LYS A 172 23.63 -20.04 -6.54
CA LYS A 172 23.21 -20.69 -5.28
C LYS A 172 23.24 -19.77 -4.06
N ILE A 173 23.06 -18.45 -4.25
CA ILE A 173 22.85 -17.54 -3.12
C ILE A 173 21.51 -17.90 -2.44
N PRO A 174 21.44 -17.97 -1.09
CA PRO A 174 20.21 -18.30 -0.39
C PRO A 174 19.07 -17.34 -0.74
N LYS A 175 17.85 -17.88 -0.85
CA LYS A 175 16.68 -17.11 -1.28
C LYS A 175 16.35 -15.97 -0.31
N GLU A 176 16.57 -16.20 0.97
CA GLU A 176 16.36 -15.25 2.05
C GLU A 176 17.26 -14.02 1.84
N GLU A 177 18.53 -14.21 1.47
CA GLU A 177 19.47 -13.11 1.20
C GLU A 177 19.06 -12.32 -0.04
N ILE A 178 18.62 -13.01 -1.09
CA ILE A 178 18.13 -12.37 -2.32
C ILE A 178 16.87 -11.55 -2.01
N LEU A 179 15.95 -12.10 -1.20
CA LEU A 179 14.74 -11.40 -0.78
C LEU A 179 15.06 -10.15 0.05
N MET A 180 16.06 -10.19 0.94
CA MET A 180 16.51 -8.99 1.64
C MET A 180 17.04 -7.95 0.65
N GLY A 181 17.75 -8.37 -0.41
CA GLY A 181 18.19 -7.48 -1.49
C GLY A 181 17.02 -6.82 -2.24
N VAL A 182 15.93 -7.56 -2.46
CA VAL A 182 14.70 -7.04 -3.08
C VAL A 182 14.07 -5.97 -2.19
N TYR A 183 13.95 -6.24 -0.88
CA TYR A 183 13.43 -5.25 0.08
C TYR A 183 14.32 -4.01 0.13
N ASP A 184 15.63 -4.19 0.20
CA ASP A 184 16.58 -3.07 0.21
C ASP A 184 16.44 -2.21 -1.04
N SER A 185 16.27 -2.83 -2.21
CA SER A 185 16.03 -2.16 -3.48
C SER A 185 14.74 -1.33 -3.48
N ILE A 186 13.63 -1.86 -2.94
CA ILE A 186 12.37 -1.14 -2.79
C ILE A 186 12.54 0.06 -1.85
N ILE A 187 13.10 -0.17 -0.65
CA ILE A 187 13.29 0.86 0.37
C ILE A 187 14.17 2.02 -0.16
N ASN A 188 15.25 1.70 -0.86
CA ASN A 188 16.16 2.69 -1.46
C ASN A 188 15.48 3.61 -2.47
N ARG A 189 14.37 3.18 -3.09
CA ARG A 189 13.60 4.04 -4.01
C ARG A 189 12.73 5.04 -3.27
N VAL A 190 12.28 4.72 -2.06
CA VAL A 190 11.34 5.53 -1.29
C VAL A 190 12.06 6.56 -0.42
N ILE A 191 13.21 6.21 0.16
CA ILE A 191 13.97 7.10 1.05
C ILE A 191 14.25 8.49 0.44
N PRO A 192 14.70 8.62 -0.83
CA PRO A 192 14.93 9.94 -1.43
C PRO A 192 13.67 10.80 -1.48
N MET A 193 12.50 10.20 -1.69
CA MET A 193 11.21 10.91 -1.73
C MET A 193 10.83 11.43 -0.35
N ILE A 194 11.00 10.60 0.69
CA ILE A 194 10.81 10.98 2.10
C ILE A 194 11.71 12.16 2.47
N ASN A 195 13.00 12.07 2.13
CA ASN A 195 13.98 13.11 2.43
C ASN A 195 13.66 14.42 1.71
N LYS A 196 13.27 14.34 0.44
CA LYS A 196 12.87 15.53 -0.36
C LYS A 196 11.70 16.28 0.27
N LEU A 197 10.71 15.55 0.79
CA LEU A 197 9.55 16.13 1.46
C LEU A 197 9.78 16.44 2.94
N LYS A 198 10.95 16.11 3.51
CA LYS A 198 11.31 16.36 4.91
C LYS A 198 10.26 15.80 5.90
N ILE A 199 9.82 14.56 5.65
CA ILE A 199 8.85 13.85 6.49
C ILE A 199 9.58 13.20 7.68
N GLN A 200 8.97 13.24 8.86
CA GLN A 200 9.55 12.71 10.10
C GLN A 200 8.72 11.57 10.70
N ASN A 201 7.42 11.79 10.90
CA ASN A 201 6.46 10.85 11.47
C ASN A 201 5.65 10.23 10.34
N ILE A 202 6.11 9.06 9.91
CA ILE A 202 5.65 8.41 8.68
C ILE A 202 4.57 7.38 9.00
N VAL A 203 3.38 7.58 8.46
CA VAL A 203 2.40 6.49 8.34
C VAL A 203 2.77 5.63 7.15
N PHE A 204 3.00 4.34 7.36
CA PHE A 204 3.27 3.39 6.28
C PHE A 204 2.02 2.58 5.96
N SER A 205 1.53 2.76 4.74
CA SER A 205 0.27 2.26 4.21
C SER A 205 0.49 1.34 3.00
N GLY A 206 -0.56 0.63 2.60
CA GLY A 206 -0.59 -0.21 1.41
C GLY A 206 -0.28 -1.68 1.70
N GLY A 207 -0.37 -2.52 0.67
CA GLY A 207 -0.22 -3.97 0.82
C GLY A 207 1.18 -4.38 1.27
N VAL A 208 2.22 -3.64 0.85
CA VAL A 208 3.62 -3.93 1.19
C VAL A 208 3.90 -3.67 2.68
N ALA A 209 3.17 -2.77 3.33
CA ALA A 209 3.30 -2.50 4.76
C ALA A 209 2.92 -3.69 5.65
N LYS A 210 2.26 -4.73 5.11
CA LYS A 210 1.99 -6.00 5.83
C LYS A 210 3.21 -6.90 5.96
N ASN A 211 4.29 -6.61 5.22
CA ASN A 211 5.52 -7.38 5.27
C ASN A 211 6.39 -6.91 6.44
N LYS A 212 6.40 -7.68 7.52
CA LYS A 212 7.09 -7.31 8.77
C LYS A 212 8.60 -7.23 8.59
N VAL A 213 9.18 -8.11 7.75
CA VAL A 213 10.62 -8.13 7.51
C VAL A 213 11.06 -6.88 6.75
N LEU A 214 10.29 -6.48 5.72
CA LEU A 214 10.53 -5.23 5.00
C LEU A 214 10.34 -4.02 5.92
N VAL A 215 9.30 -4.01 6.76
CA VAL A 215 9.08 -2.94 7.76
C VAL A 215 10.28 -2.81 8.69
N ASP A 216 10.77 -3.90 9.27
CA ASP A 216 11.93 -3.90 10.17
C ASP A 216 13.18 -3.36 9.46
N MET A 217 13.42 -3.75 8.22
CA MET A 217 14.52 -3.21 7.41
C MET A 217 14.34 -1.73 7.11
N PHE A 218 13.12 -1.30 6.82
CA PHE A 218 12.81 0.09 6.49
C PHE A 218 13.01 1.00 7.71
N GLU A 219 12.53 0.58 8.88
CA GLU A 219 12.73 1.28 10.16
C GLU A 219 14.22 1.42 10.51
N LYS A 220 14.98 0.32 10.40
CA LYS A 220 16.44 0.32 10.63
C LYS A 220 17.15 1.32 9.72
N LYS A 221 16.77 1.36 8.44
CA LYS A 221 17.41 2.21 7.44
C LYS A 221 17.05 3.68 7.58
N LEU A 222 15.82 3.98 8.02
CA LEU A 222 15.39 5.34 8.36
C LEU A 222 15.90 5.79 9.73
N ASN A 223 16.36 4.86 10.58
CA ASN A 223 16.60 5.07 12.00
C ASN A 223 15.37 5.67 12.72
N LYS A 224 14.17 5.19 12.38
CA LYS A 224 12.88 5.68 12.89
C LYS A 224 11.86 4.55 12.95
N LYS A 225 10.86 4.70 13.82
CA LYS A 225 9.68 3.84 13.83
C LYS A 225 8.66 4.33 12.82
N LEU A 226 8.03 3.39 12.12
CA LEU A 226 6.93 3.65 11.21
C LEU A 226 5.61 3.51 11.97
N LEU A 227 4.66 4.40 11.68
CA LEU A 227 3.30 4.33 12.20
C LEU A 227 2.48 3.45 11.25
N ILE A 228 2.07 2.27 11.70
CA ILE A 228 1.37 1.30 10.85
C ILE A 228 0.08 0.90 11.57
N PRO A 229 -1.11 1.12 10.96
CA PRO A 229 -2.35 0.68 11.58
C PRO A 229 -2.46 -0.85 11.47
N GLU A 230 -3.40 -1.43 12.22
CA GLU A 230 -3.59 -2.88 12.25
C GLU A 230 -3.81 -3.47 10.84
N GLU A 231 -4.63 -2.82 10.02
CA GLU A 231 -4.74 -3.11 8.59
C GLU A 231 -4.28 -1.91 7.75
N PRO A 232 -3.04 -1.93 7.21
CA PRO A 232 -2.51 -0.82 6.43
C PRO A 232 -3.15 -0.66 5.05
N GLN A 233 -3.85 -1.66 4.52
CA GLN A 233 -4.50 -1.51 3.22
C GLN A 233 -5.75 -0.64 3.23
N ILE A 234 -6.39 -0.42 4.38
CA ILE A 234 -7.67 0.30 4.45
C ILE A 234 -7.50 1.82 4.65
N VAL A 235 -6.27 2.31 4.81
CA VAL A 235 -6.01 3.73 5.14
C VAL A 235 -6.61 4.69 4.11
N CYS A 236 -6.40 4.43 2.82
CA CYS A 236 -6.99 5.23 1.75
C CYS A 236 -8.52 5.19 1.79
N CYS A 237 -9.10 4.01 1.99
CA CYS A 237 -10.56 3.82 2.02
C CYS A 237 -11.21 4.56 3.19
N VAL A 238 -10.65 4.45 4.40
CA VAL A 238 -11.05 5.22 5.59
C VAL A 238 -10.97 6.71 5.32
N GLY A 239 -9.85 7.16 4.75
CA GLY A 239 -9.64 8.56 4.47
C GLY A 239 -10.61 9.15 3.45
N ALA A 240 -11.07 8.37 2.47
CA ALA A 240 -12.06 8.80 1.51
C ALA A 240 -13.41 9.12 2.17
N ILE A 241 -13.82 8.33 3.16
CA ILE A 241 -15.06 8.55 3.93
C ILE A 241 -15.02 9.88 4.70
N LEU A 242 -13.83 10.33 5.10
CA LEU A 242 -13.60 11.52 5.94
C LEU A 242 -13.42 12.83 5.14
N VAL A 243 -13.59 12.79 3.81
CA VAL A 243 -13.50 13.95 2.90
C VAL A 243 -14.89 14.42 2.52
#